data_AF-A0A2R5LPS1-F1
#
_entry.id   AF-A0A2R5LPS1-F1
#
_cell.length_a   1.000
_cell.length_b   1.000
_cell.length_c   1.000
_cell.angle_alpha   90.00
_cell.angle_beta   90.00
_cell.angle_gamma   90.00
#
_symmetry.space_group_name_H-M   'P 1'
#
loop_
_entity.id
_entity.type
_entity.pdbx_description
1 polymer ?
#
loop_
_entity_poly.entity_id
_entity_poly.type
_entity_poly.pdbx_seq_one_letter_code
_entity_poly.pdbx_strand_id
1 'polypeptide(L)'
;MKCVEGRFSMEWLMTFMVLLLTISALRCPTWRPSVYVPVSDMEEEVWACPVSEPSTLPLCPLVPTGLPRYVGVKRRVNQTLLEHIASEVEPGGRWRPKHCRAQQSLVVLVPYRDRAMHLALFLQHMHPFLQSQLLDYSIYIVEQSAEHDFNRAKLFNIGFVEALKDRGDACCFVFHDV
;
A
#
# COMPACT_ATOMS: atom_id res chain seq x y z
N MET A 1 7.77 -44.27 60.62
CA MET A 1 7.77 -43.63 59.28
C MET A 1 6.32 -43.31 58.93
N LYS A 2 5.92 -42.04 58.92
CA LYS A 2 4.57 -41.62 58.52
C LYS A 2 4.59 -41.28 57.02
N CYS A 3 3.74 -41.96 56.24
CA CYS A 3 3.41 -41.51 54.88
C CYS A 3 2.59 -40.21 55.00
N VAL A 4 3.06 -39.13 54.38
CA VAL A 4 2.27 -37.91 54.20
C VAL A 4 1.54 -38.07 52.87
N GLU A 5 0.24 -38.24 52.97
CA GLU A 5 -0.67 -38.39 51.83
C GLU A 5 -0.86 -37.01 51.19
N GLY A 6 -0.12 -36.77 50.09
CA GLY A 6 -0.17 -35.52 49.35
C GLY A 6 -1.52 -35.35 48.65
N ARG A 7 -2.40 -34.54 49.22
CA ARG A 7 -3.66 -34.12 48.59
C ARG A 7 -3.34 -33.20 47.42
N PHE A 8 -3.18 -33.78 46.23
CA PHE A 8 -3.05 -33.03 44.97
C PHE A 8 -4.38 -32.31 44.70
N SER A 9 -4.45 -31.00 44.97
CA SER A 9 -5.69 -30.23 44.84
C SER A 9 -6.08 -30.13 43.37
N MET A 10 -7.32 -30.55 43.07
CA MET A 10 -7.97 -30.50 41.75
C MET A 10 -7.94 -29.09 41.12
N GLU A 11 -7.74 -28.06 41.95
CA GLU A 11 -7.55 -26.66 41.57
C GLU A 11 -6.30 -26.42 40.72
N TRP A 12 -5.21 -27.16 40.98
CA TRP A 12 -3.97 -27.06 40.19
C TRP A 12 -4.12 -27.65 38.79
N LEU A 13 -4.91 -28.71 38.65
CA LEU A 13 -5.22 -29.29 37.33
C LEU A 13 -6.11 -28.35 36.51
N MET A 14 -7.10 -27.73 37.15
CA MET A 14 -7.99 -26.75 36.50
C MET A 14 -7.24 -25.49 36.06
N THR A 15 -6.36 -24.95 36.90
CA THR A 15 -5.52 -23.79 36.53
C THR A 15 -4.54 -24.14 35.41
N PHE A 16 -3.93 -25.32 35.43
CA PHE A 16 -3.03 -25.76 34.36
C PHE A 16 -3.77 -25.96 33.03
N MET A 17 -4.98 -26.53 33.06
CA MET A 17 -5.85 -26.70 31.88
C MET A 17 -6.29 -25.35 31.30
N VAL A 18 -6.70 -24.39 32.14
CA VAL A 18 -7.06 -23.03 31.69
C VAL A 18 -5.85 -22.30 31.11
N LEU A 19 -4.67 -22.44 31.74
CA LEU A 19 -3.43 -21.86 31.22
C LEU A 19 -3.03 -22.47 29.86
N LEU A 20 -3.14 -23.80 29.70
CA LEU A 20 -2.91 -24.47 28.43
C LEU A 20 -3.89 -24.04 27.34
N LEU A 21 -5.17 -23.90 27.66
CA LEU A 21 -6.20 -23.47 26.70
C LEU A 21 -6.01 -22.01 26.28
N THR A 22 -5.65 -21.12 27.20
CA THR A 22 -5.35 -19.71 26.88
C THR A 22 -4.07 -19.56 26.07
N ILE A 23 -2.99 -20.30 26.39
CA ILE A 23 -1.74 -20.29 25.60
C ILE A 23 -1.98 -20.86 24.19
N SER A 24 -2.87 -21.85 24.06
CA SER A 24 -3.23 -22.42 22.76
C SER A 24 -4.09 -21.46 21.92
N ALA A 25 -4.97 -20.68 22.54
CA ALA A 25 -5.81 -19.68 21.88
C ALA A 25 -5.05 -18.40 21.51
N LEU A 26 -3.95 -18.06 22.22
CA LEU A 26 -3.08 -16.93 21.91
C LEU A 26 -2.06 -17.23 20.79
N ARG A 27 -1.90 -18.49 20.40
CA ARG A 27 -1.15 -18.85 19.21
C ARG A 27 -2.07 -18.68 18.00
N CYS A 28 -1.90 -17.57 17.27
CA CYS A 28 -2.36 -17.50 15.89
C CYS A 28 -1.92 -18.80 15.17
N PRO A 29 -2.81 -19.48 14.43
CA PRO A 29 -2.45 -20.70 13.72
C PRO A 29 -1.45 -20.34 12.62
N THR A 30 -0.16 -20.38 12.96
CA THR A 30 0.97 -20.20 12.03
C THR A 30 1.14 -21.39 11.07
N TRP A 31 0.23 -22.37 11.15
CA TRP A 31 0.23 -23.60 10.34
C TRP A 31 -0.52 -23.48 9.02
N ARG A 32 -1.14 -22.33 8.72
CA ARG A 32 -1.64 -22.09 7.35
C ARG A 32 -0.45 -21.66 6.48
N PRO A 33 -0.09 -22.44 5.45
CA PRO A 33 0.87 -21.96 4.47
C PRO A 33 0.32 -20.65 3.89
N SER A 34 1.15 -19.60 3.88
CA SER A 34 0.85 -18.41 3.11
C SER A 34 0.66 -18.85 1.67
N VAL A 35 -0.55 -18.66 1.14
CA VAL A 35 -0.82 -18.92 -0.28
C VAL A 35 -0.02 -17.87 -1.05
N TYR A 36 1.11 -18.28 -1.60
CA TYR A 36 1.88 -17.44 -2.52
C TYR A 36 1.21 -17.54 -3.88
N VAL A 37 0.67 -16.42 -4.38
CA VAL A 37 0.20 -16.31 -5.76
C VAL A 37 1.44 -16.35 -6.67
N PRO A 38 1.59 -17.37 -7.54
CA PRO A 38 2.68 -17.41 -8.52
C PRO A 38 2.62 -16.20 -9.45
N VAL A 39 3.78 -15.73 -9.93
CA VAL A 39 3.84 -14.59 -10.87
C VAL A 39 3.05 -14.85 -12.16
N SER A 40 2.94 -16.11 -12.58
CA SER A 40 2.11 -16.53 -13.73
C SER A 40 0.62 -16.27 -13.52
N ASP A 41 0.16 -16.35 -12.27
CA ASP A 41 -1.26 -16.30 -11.93
C ASP A 41 -1.68 -14.84 -11.62
N MET A 42 -0.71 -13.94 -11.50
CA MET A 42 -0.95 -12.50 -11.34
C MET A 42 -1.69 -11.91 -12.55
N GLU A 43 -1.44 -12.39 -13.77
CA GLU A 43 -2.11 -11.86 -14.97
C GLU A 43 -3.61 -12.17 -14.99
N GLU A 44 -4.04 -13.27 -14.35
CA GLU A 44 -5.46 -13.66 -14.27
C GLU A 44 -6.22 -12.91 -13.17
N GLU A 45 -5.52 -12.37 -12.16
CA GLU A 45 -6.13 -11.61 -11.05
C GLU A 45 -6.06 -10.08 -11.24
N VAL A 46 -5.27 -9.58 -12.19
CA VAL A 46 -5.11 -8.13 -12.36
C VAL A 46 -6.35 -7.52 -13.03
N TRP A 47 -7.08 -6.74 -12.24
CA TRP A 47 -8.26 -6.00 -12.67
C TRP A 47 -7.89 -4.81 -13.57
N ALA A 48 -8.45 -4.80 -14.78
CA ALA A 48 -8.39 -3.67 -15.70
C ALA A 48 -9.52 -2.66 -15.45
N CYS A 49 -9.26 -1.36 -15.62
CA CYS A 49 -10.33 -0.37 -15.54
C CYS A 49 -11.33 -0.54 -16.69
N PRO A 50 -12.63 -0.26 -16.46
CA PRO A 50 -13.60 -0.20 -17.56
C PRO A 50 -13.14 0.82 -18.60
N VAL A 51 -13.12 0.42 -19.88
CA VAL A 51 -12.70 1.29 -20.97
C VAL A 51 -13.74 2.38 -21.18
N SER A 52 -13.38 3.64 -20.91
CA SER A 52 -14.32 4.75 -21.04
C SER A 52 -14.29 5.45 -22.40
N GLU A 53 -13.23 5.36 -23.22
CA GLU A 53 -13.21 6.04 -24.54
C GLU A 53 -12.41 5.33 -25.65
N PRO A 54 -12.80 5.51 -26.92
CA PRO A 54 -12.01 5.11 -28.08
C PRO A 54 -10.74 5.96 -28.16
N SER A 55 -9.60 5.29 -28.01
CA SER A 55 -8.27 5.90 -28.12
C SER A 55 -7.58 5.40 -29.39
N THR A 56 -6.83 6.28 -30.05
CA THR A 56 -5.96 5.93 -31.19
C THR A 56 -4.67 5.24 -30.75
N LEU A 57 -4.34 5.28 -29.46
CA LEU A 57 -3.15 4.64 -28.90
C LEU A 57 -3.41 3.17 -28.55
N PRO A 58 -2.42 2.29 -28.77
CA PRO A 58 -2.51 0.91 -28.31
C PRO A 58 -2.55 0.84 -26.77
N LEU A 59 -3.10 -0.24 -26.22
CA LEU A 59 -3.06 -0.51 -24.78
C LEU A 59 -1.62 -0.77 -24.32
N CYS A 60 -1.26 -0.25 -23.14
CA CYS A 60 0.00 -0.62 -22.49
C CYS A 60 -0.04 -2.11 -22.06
N PRO A 61 1.09 -2.83 -22.02
CA PRO A 61 1.13 -4.17 -21.43
C PRO A 61 0.69 -4.13 -19.96
N LEU A 62 -0.03 -5.16 -19.51
CA LEU A 62 -0.53 -5.25 -18.13
C LEU A 62 0.62 -5.34 -17.12
N VAL A 63 1.66 -6.09 -17.49
CA VAL A 63 2.94 -6.15 -16.77
C VAL A 63 4.04 -5.70 -17.74
N PRO A 64 4.63 -4.50 -17.54
CA PRO A 64 5.71 -4.03 -18.40
C PRO A 64 6.93 -4.94 -18.37
N THR A 65 7.53 -5.16 -19.54
CA THR A 65 8.75 -5.96 -19.65
C THR A 65 9.95 -5.18 -19.12
N GLY A 66 10.90 -5.88 -18.49
CA GLY A 66 12.14 -5.27 -18.02
C GLY A 66 12.05 -4.52 -16.68
N LEU A 67 10.97 -4.71 -15.91
CA LEU A 67 10.91 -4.23 -14.54
C LEU A 67 12.06 -4.84 -13.70
N PRO A 68 12.83 -4.03 -12.96
CA PRO A 68 13.90 -4.53 -12.12
C PRO A 68 13.33 -5.38 -10.98
N ARG A 69 13.90 -6.57 -10.75
CA ARG A 69 13.50 -7.44 -9.63
C ARG A 69 13.73 -6.77 -8.27
N TYR A 70 14.75 -5.92 -8.18
CA TYR A 70 15.12 -5.22 -6.96
C TYR A 70 15.51 -3.78 -7.27
N VAL A 71 14.92 -2.85 -6.54
CA VAL A 71 15.27 -1.42 -6.56
C VAL A 71 15.78 -1.04 -5.18
N GLY A 72 17.04 -0.62 -5.09
CA GLY A 72 17.63 -0.20 -3.82
C GLY A 72 17.02 1.13 -3.35
N VAL A 73 16.35 1.10 -2.19
CA VAL A 73 15.75 2.31 -1.58
C VAL A 73 16.86 3.24 -1.07
N LYS A 74 16.90 4.46 -1.61
CA LYS A 74 17.80 5.51 -1.16
C LYS A 74 17.23 6.16 0.10
N ARG A 75 18.09 6.40 1.09
CA ARG A 75 17.69 7.05 2.36
C ARG A 75 18.00 8.54 2.41
N ARG A 76 18.49 9.11 1.31
CA ARG A 76 18.82 10.52 1.19
C ARG A 76 18.03 11.12 0.03
N VAL A 77 17.56 12.34 0.25
CA VAL A 77 16.88 13.13 -0.76
C VAL A 77 17.90 13.65 -1.75
N ASN A 78 17.61 13.47 -3.05
CA ASN A 78 18.35 14.02 -4.17
C ASN A 78 17.48 15.10 -4.82
N GLN A 79 17.85 16.36 -4.57
CA GLN A 79 17.07 17.51 -5.00
C GLN A 79 16.97 17.63 -6.53
N THR A 80 18.07 17.41 -7.25
CA THR A 80 18.09 17.45 -8.71
C THR A 80 17.20 16.38 -9.33
N LEU A 81 17.12 15.20 -8.71
CA LEU A 81 16.20 14.14 -9.15
C LEU A 81 14.74 14.54 -8.91
N LEU A 82 14.43 15.14 -7.76
CA LEU A 82 13.07 15.62 -7.49
C LEU A 82 12.63 16.71 -8.48
N GLU A 83 13.53 17.63 -8.84
CA GLU A 83 13.27 18.66 -9.87
C GLU A 83 13.02 18.03 -11.24
N HIS A 84 13.80 17.02 -11.61
CA HIS A 84 13.57 16.26 -12.84
C HIS A 84 12.19 15.57 -12.82
N ILE A 85 11.86 14.86 -11.74
CA ILE A 85 10.55 14.21 -11.58
C ILE A 85 9.42 15.24 -11.70
N ALA A 86 9.56 16.40 -11.05
CA ALA A 86 8.56 17.47 -11.11
C ALA A 86 8.35 18.01 -12.53
N SER A 87 9.36 17.94 -13.40
CA SER A 87 9.24 18.32 -14.82
C SER A 87 8.54 17.28 -15.70
N GLU A 88 8.51 16.01 -15.26
CA GLU A 88 7.87 14.91 -15.99
C GLU A 88 6.41 14.69 -15.59
N VAL A 89 6.02 15.17 -14.42
CA VAL A 89 4.69 14.99 -13.82
C VAL A 89 3.83 16.22 -14.09
N GLU A 90 2.56 16.01 -14.44
CA GLU A 90 1.58 17.09 -14.65
C GLU A 90 1.24 17.77 -13.31
N PRO A 91 0.81 19.05 -13.33
CA PRO A 91 0.34 19.74 -12.14
C PRO A 91 -0.69 18.91 -11.36
N GLY A 92 -0.58 18.88 -10.02
CA GLY A 92 -1.40 18.02 -9.17
C GLY A 92 -0.86 16.59 -8.99
N GLY A 93 0.38 16.31 -9.44
CA GLY A 93 1.02 15.02 -9.17
C GLY A 93 0.50 13.89 -10.07
N ARG A 94 -0.05 14.23 -11.24
CA ARG A 94 -0.58 13.25 -12.21
C ARG A 94 0.46 12.84 -13.23
N TRP A 95 0.50 11.57 -13.60
CA TRP A 95 1.30 11.09 -14.71
C TRP A 95 0.58 9.98 -15.46
N ARG A 96 0.81 9.90 -16.78
CA ARG A 96 0.35 8.80 -17.64
C ARG A 96 1.32 8.59 -18.81
N PRO A 97 1.43 7.36 -19.35
CA PRO A 97 2.24 7.09 -20.53
C PRO A 97 1.71 7.85 -21.76
N LYS A 98 2.62 8.42 -22.56
CA LYS A 98 2.26 9.19 -23.77
C LYS A 98 2.14 8.33 -25.03
N HIS A 99 2.73 7.12 -25.01
CA HIS A 99 2.87 6.25 -26.18
C HIS A 99 1.89 5.07 -26.20
N CYS A 100 1.19 4.82 -25.09
CA CYS A 100 0.18 3.79 -24.96
C CYS A 100 -0.89 4.26 -23.97
N ARG A 101 -2.06 3.64 -24.02
CA ARG A 101 -3.15 3.88 -23.08
C ARG A 101 -3.00 2.94 -21.88
N ALA A 102 -2.84 3.51 -20.68
CA ALA A 102 -2.78 2.74 -19.45
C ALA A 102 -4.07 1.93 -19.26
N GLN A 103 -3.93 0.67 -18.85
CA GLN A 103 -5.07 -0.19 -18.52
C GLN A 103 -5.62 0.08 -17.11
N GLN A 104 -4.82 0.72 -16.27
CA GLN A 104 -5.13 1.01 -14.88
C GLN A 104 -4.97 2.51 -14.60
N SER A 105 -6.03 3.08 -14.03
CA SER A 105 -6.15 4.47 -13.59
C SER A 105 -6.35 4.43 -12.08
N LEU A 106 -5.39 4.96 -11.31
CA LEU A 106 -5.40 4.86 -9.86
C LEU A 106 -5.07 6.16 -9.13
N VAL A 107 -5.53 6.25 -7.90
CA VAL A 107 -5.27 7.36 -6.98
C VAL A 107 -4.48 6.84 -5.79
N VAL A 108 -3.32 7.44 -5.50
CA VAL A 108 -2.54 7.15 -4.30
C VAL A 108 -2.85 8.21 -3.24
N LEU A 109 -3.46 7.79 -2.14
CA LEU A 109 -3.80 8.64 -1.00
C LEU A 109 -2.74 8.50 0.08
N VAL A 110 -2.13 9.61 0.46
CA VAL A 110 -1.05 9.67 1.46
C VAL A 110 -1.47 10.62 2.58
N PRO A 111 -1.76 10.12 3.79
CA PRO A 111 -2.08 10.96 4.93
C PRO A 111 -0.78 11.55 5.47
N TYR A 112 -0.76 12.86 5.70
CA TYR A 112 0.47 13.59 5.95
C TYR A 112 0.35 14.57 7.11
N ARG A 113 1.42 14.69 7.88
CA ARG A 113 1.65 15.78 8.85
C ARG A 113 3.12 15.81 9.24
N ASP A 114 3.77 16.98 9.13
CA ASP A 114 5.11 17.28 9.66
C ASP A 114 6.21 16.24 9.34
N ARG A 115 6.21 15.69 8.12
CA ARG A 115 7.15 14.62 7.69
C ARG A 115 7.82 14.95 6.35
N ALA A 116 8.25 16.20 6.17
CA ALA A 116 8.75 16.72 4.88
C ALA A 116 9.87 15.86 4.26
N MET A 117 10.80 15.36 5.09
CA MET A 117 11.88 14.48 4.61
C MET A 117 11.35 13.13 4.11
N HIS A 118 10.39 12.51 4.82
CA HIS A 118 9.79 11.25 4.37
C HIS A 118 8.98 11.47 3.10
N LEU A 119 8.24 12.57 2.99
CA LEU A 119 7.51 12.92 1.78
C LEU A 119 8.45 13.10 0.57
N ALA A 120 9.56 13.80 0.75
CA ALA A 120 10.56 13.96 -0.31
C ALA A 120 11.15 12.61 -0.75
N LEU A 121 11.46 11.72 0.21
CA LEU A 121 11.91 10.36 -0.09
C LEU A 121 10.82 9.54 -0.78
N PHE A 122 9.58 9.64 -0.32
CA PHE A 122 8.42 8.95 -0.90
C PHE A 122 8.26 9.35 -2.37
N LEU A 123 8.17 10.65 -2.68
CA LEU A 123 7.99 11.15 -4.05
C LEU A 123 9.16 10.74 -4.95
N GLN A 124 10.40 10.82 -4.43
CA GLN A 124 11.60 10.41 -5.16
C GLN A 124 11.57 8.96 -5.64
N HIS A 125 10.94 8.05 -4.90
CA HIS A 125 10.89 6.63 -5.25
C HIS A 125 9.58 6.23 -5.93
N MET A 126 8.46 6.79 -5.47
CA MET A 126 7.13 6.37 -5.93
C MET A 126 6.83 6.85 -7.33
N HIS A 127 7.28 8.04 -7.73
CA HIS A 127 7.08 8.48 -9.11
C HIS A 127 7.76 7.54 -10.12
N PRO A 128 9.09 7.27 -10.04
CA PRO A 128 9.72 6.31 -10.94
C PRO A 128 9.13 4.90 -10.85
N PHE A 129 8.78 4.45 -9.65
CA PHE A 129 8.17 3.13 -9.45
C PHE A 129 6.84 3.00 -10.20
N LEU A 130 5.92 3.95 -10.03
CA LEU A 130 4.61 3.94 -10.69
C LEU A 130 4.71 4.20 -12.21
N GLN A 131 5.65 5.06 -12.63
CA GLN A 131 5.91 5.32 -14.05
C GLN A 131 6.40 4.06 -14.78
N SER A 132 7.28 3.28 -14.15
CA SER A 132 7.79 2.03 -14.72
C SER A 132 6.69 0.99 -14.96
N GLN A 133 5.57 1.10 -14.23
CA GLN A 133 4.40 0.24 -14.35
C GLN A 133 3.41 0.70 -15.45
N LEU A 134 3.70 1.80 -16.16
CA LEU A 134 2.85 2.36 -17.23
C LEU A 134 1.41 2.68 -16.80
N LEU A 135 1.25 3.14 -15.57
CA LEU A 135 -0.04 3.49 -14.97
C LEU A 135 -0.48 4.92 -15.33
N ASP A 136 -1.79 5.19 -15.38
CA ASP A 136 -2.32 6.54 -15.18
C ASP A 136 -2.55 6.73 -13.68
N TYR A 137 -1.78 7.59 -13.01
CA TYR A 137 -1.90 7.77 -11.57
C TYR A 137 -1.89 9.23 -11.15
N SER A 138 -2.47 9.51 -9.98
CA SER A 138 -2.33 10.76 -9.25
C SER A 138 -1.97 10.49 -7.80
N ILE A 139 -1.07 11.30 -7.22
CA ILE A 139 -0.70 11.23 -5.81
C ILE A 139 -1.35 12.40 -5.07
N TYR A 140 -2.18 12.11 -4.07
CA TYR A 140 -2.82 13.09 -3.20
C TYR A 140 -2.19 13.04 -1.81
N ILE A 141 -1.57 14.15 -1.43
CA ILE A 141 -1.05 14.36 -0.08
C ILE A 141 -2.15 15.03 0.75
N VAL A 142 -2.71 14.30 1.71
CA VAL A 142 -3.81 14.78 2.55
C VAL A 142 -3.23 15.24 3.88
N GLU A 143 -2.94 16.53 3.97
CA GLU A 143 -2.31 17.15 5.13
C GLU A 143 -3.32 17.44 6.25
N GLN A 144 -2.95 17.08 7.48
CA GLN A 144 -3.72 17.42 8.68
C GLN A 144 -3.08 18.58 9.43
N SER A 145 -3.90 19.55 9.85
CA SER A 145 -3.46 20.62 10.76
C SER A 145 -2.96 20.07 12.11
N ALA A 146 -2.10 20.85 12.78
CA ALA A 146 -1.48 20.47 14.04
C ALA A 146 -2.41 20.55 15.26
N GLU A 147 -3.65 21.03 15.09
CA GLU A 147 -4.58 21.33 16.19
C GLU A 147 -5.10 20.09 16.94
N HIS A 148 -5.14 18.95 16.28
CA HIS A 148 -5.74 17.72 16.79
C HIS A 148 -4.82 16.53 16.63
N ASP A 149 -5.11 15.42 17.31
CA ASP A 149 -4.38 14.17 17.13
C ASP A 149 -4.46 13.67 15.68
N PHE A 150 -3.40 13.00 15.23
CA PHE A 150 -3.32 12.50 13.87
C PHE A 150 -4.36 11.41 13.64
N ASN A 151 -5.26 11.61 12.68
CA ASN A 151 -6.30 10.65 12.35
C ASN A 151 -6.12 10.11 10.93
N ARG A 152 -5.28 9.08 10.83
CA ARG A 152 -4.93 8.41 9.56
C ARG A 152 -6.17 7.97 8.76
N ALA A 153 -7.13 7.32 9.41
CA ALA A 153 -8.33 6.82 8.74
C ALA A 153 -9.23 7.95 8.21
N LYS A 154 -9.37 9.04 8.99
CA LYS A 154 -10.13 10.21 8.55
C LYS A 154 -9.49 10.86 7.33
N LEU A 155 -8.16 10.99 7.29
CA LEU A 155 -7.45 11.57 6.15
C LEU A 155 -7.60 10.71 4.88
N PHE A 156 -7.61 9.39 5.00
CA PHE A 156 -7.92 8.52 3.88
C PHE A 156 -9.34 8.74 3.34
N ASN A 157 -10.33 8.83 4.21
CA ASN A 157 -11.72 9.09 3.79
C ASN A 157 -11.88 10.46 3.12
N ILE A 158 -11.23 11.50 3.68
CA ILE A 158 -11.20 12.84 3.08
C ILE A 158 -10.55 12.78 1.70
N GLY A 159 -9.35 12.18 1.61
CA GLY A 159 -8.62 12.02 0.36
C GLY A 159 -9.43 11.29 -0.71
N PHE A 160 -10.15 10.23 -0.34
CA PHE A 160 -11.02 9.50 -1.26
C PHE A 160 -12.13 10.39 -1.84
N VAL A 161 -12.84 11.13 -0.99
CA VAL A 161 -13.93 12.02 -1.43
C VAL A 161 -13.40 13.17 -2.27
N GLU A 162 -12.28 13.77 -1.90
CA GLU A 162 -11.68 14.89 -2.66
C GLU A 162 -11.11 14.41 -4.00
N ALA A 163 -10.39 13.29 -4.02
CA ALA A 163 -9.83 12.76 -5.25
C ALA A 163 -10.91 12.36 -6.27
N LEU A 164 -12.07 11.88 -5.82
CA LEU A 164 -13.19 11.58 -6.72
C LEU A 164 -13.72 12.80 -7.49
N LYS A 165 -13.52 14.02 -7.00
CA LYS A 165 -13.95 15.25 -7.70
C LYS A 165 -13.13 15.50 -8.96
N ASP A 166 -11.83 15.18 -8.91
CA ASP A 166 -10.89 15.42 -10.01
C ASP A 166 -10.60 14.15 -10.83
N ARG A 167 -10.66 12.98 -10.18
CA ARG A 167 -10.31 11.65 -10.70
C ARG A 167 -11.50 10.69 -10.59
N GLY A 168 -12.68 11.15 -11.00
CA GLY A 168 -13.88 10.30 -11.09
C GLY A 168 -13.76 9.14 -12.09
N ASP A 169 -12.74 9.20 -12.96
CA ASP A 169 -12.36 8.15 -13.91
C ASP A 169 -11.40 7.10 -13.33
N ALA A 170 -10.85 7.31 -12.12
CA ALA A 170 -9.97 6.35 -11.49
C ALA A 170 -10.76 5.13 -11.02
N CYS A 171 -10.27 3.93 -11.35
CA CYS A 171 -10.92 2.68 -10.96
C CYS A 171 -10.31 2.03 -9.72
N CYS A 172 -9.19 2.56 -9.20
CA CYS A 172 -8.46 1.99 -8.07
C CYS A 172 -7.96 3.09 -7.12
N PHE A 173 -7.98 2.79 -5.82
CA PHE A 173 -7.47 3.65 -4.76
C PHE A 173 -6.44 2.90 -3.93
N VAL A 174 -5.27 3.50 -3.76
CA VAL A 174 -4.16 2.96 -2.98
C VAL A 174 -3.99 3.82 -1.73
N PHE A 175 -4.13 3.20 -0.56
CA PHE A 175 -3.93 3.86 0.72
C PHE A 175 -2.50 3.60 1.19
N HIS A 176 -1.64 4.62 1.15
CA HIS A 176 -0.20 4.47 1.41
C HIS A 176 0.25 5.38 2.57
N ASP A 177 1.21 4.94 3.38
CA ASP A 177 1.83 5.79 4.42
C ASP A 177 2.98 6.63 3.82
N VAL A 178 3.44 7.67 4.50
CA VAL A 178 4.55 8.51 4.04
C VAL A 178 5.91 8.05 4.55
#